data_AF-A0A8J2S7W8-F1
#
_entry.id   AF-A0A8J2S7W8-F1
#
_cell.length_a   1.000
_cell.length_b   1.000
_cell.length_c   1.000
_cell.angle_alpha   90.00
_cell.angle_beta   90.00
_cell.angle_gamma   90.00
#
_symmetry.space_group_name_H-M   'P 1'
#
loop_
_entity.id
_entity.type
_entity.pdbx_description
1 polymer ?
#
loop_
_entity_poly.entity_id
_entity_poly.type
_entity_poly.pdbx_seq_one_letter_code
_entity_poly.pdbx_strand_id
1 'polypeptide(L)'
;MAADKNGDGRLDAEELRALLKKHRGTFTDKEVEDLGEMFYAAKAGGSVSYDRFIHALDVKLGDEGEVGLDMGNHFKRAAGGHSVYSPEELDVKLTHTPPKTTTDKAAYYSTWLLPVWKSRFHGAFVLNRRDDLHAIDATLCSMALLRKGFDAATLWNIGELTQKKIMLRAIFLETIAAVPGFVGAMFRHFKALRTMERDGGWTNLLLEEAENEKMHLLAFIKMYQPGTMFRLAVIGGQCVFATFFGTMYVINPTYCHRLVGYVEEEACSTYTKIIGGIEAAPEGSELAAWRTQIAPAIGRAYWHLGEEGTVLDLMLAIRADEANHRDVNHLAAGMKPGQINPFFDPEAKLDKMLLKYAHDILDKTPEDVKLRTMGPSGA
;
A
#
# COMPACT_ATOMS: atom_id res chain seq x y z
N MET A 1 -2.48 21.42 33.37
CA MET A 1 -3.77 20.99 33.98
C MET A 1 -4.99 21.80 33.55
N ALA A 2 -4.88 22.97 32.89
CA ALA A 2 -6.07 23.80 32.55
C ALA A 2 -6.74 23.48 31.19
N ALA A 3 -6.26 22.48 30.47
CA ALA A 3 -6.76 22.10 29.14
C ALA A 3 -7.43 20.72 29.15
N ASP A 4 -6.98 19.81 30.01
CA ASP A 4 -7.56 18.49 30.26
C ASP A 4 -8.87 18.65 31.04
N LYS A 5 -9.98 18.76 30.31
CA LYS A 5 -11.31 18.99 30.90
C LYS A 5 -11.92 17.71 31.42
N ASN A 6 -11.60 16.57 30.81
CA ASN A 6 -12.18 15.28 31.16
C ASN A 6 -11.31 14.48 32.17
N GLY A 7 -10.08 14.92 32.43
CA GLY A 7 -9.16 14.34 33.40
C GLY A 7 -8.53 13.02 32.95
N ASP A 8 -8.54 12.72 31.65
CA ASP A 8 -8.05 11.45 31.10
C ASP A 8 -6.54 11.47 30.78
N GLY A 9 -5.88 12.61 30.97
CA GLY A 9 -4.46 12.80 30.66
C GLY A 9 -4.16 12.90 29.16
N ARG A 10 -5.18 13.12 28.32
CA ARG A 10 -5.07 13.17 26.86
C ARG A 10 -5.77 14.40 26.29
N LEU A 11 -5.10 15.06 25.34
CA LEU A 11 -5.59 16.19 24.57
C LEU A 11 -6.36 15.70 23.34
N ASP A 12 -7.66 15.98 23.28
CA ASP A 12 -8.51 15.78 22.11
C ASP A 12 -8.68 17.07 21.27
N ALA A 13 -9.44 16.98 20.17
CA ALA A 13 -9.66 18.12 19.28
C ALA A 13 -10.43 19.28 19.93
N GLU A 14 -11.37 18.99 20.83
CA GLU A 14 -12.15 20.02 21.52
C GLU A 14 -11.32 20.72 22.59
N GLU A 15 -10.50 19.96 23.30
CA GLU A 15 -9.55 20.46 24.27
C GLU A 15 -8.44 21.28 23.61
N LEU A 16 -7.93 20.85 22.45
CA LEU A 16 -6.99 21.62 21.64
C LEU A 16 -7.61 22.94 21.19
N ARG A 17 -8.85 22.93 20.67
CA ARG A 17 -9.58 24.16 20.32
C ARG A 17 -9.74 25.08 21.52
N ALA A 18 -10.08 24.53 22.68
CA ALA A 18 -10.23 25.30 23.91
C ALA A 18 -8.90 25.91 24.39
N LEU A 19 -7.79 25.18 24.23
CA LEU A 19 -6.43 25.64 24.52
C LEU A 19 -6.03 26.77 23.58
N LEU A 20 -6.16 26.58 22.27
CA LEU A 20 -5.82 27.59 21.26
C LEU A 20 -6.68 28.87 21.40
N LYS A 21 -7.97 28.73 21.75
CA LYS A 21 -8.87 29.86 22.04
C LYS A 21 -8.42 30.70 23.25
N LYS A 22 -7.59 30.18 24.15
CA LYS A 22 -7.01 30.99 25.25
C LYS A 22 -5.87 31.90 24.77
N HIS A 23 -5.31 31.62 23.59
CA HIS A 23 -4.25 32.40 22.96
C HIS A 23 -4.77 33.24 21.77
N ARG A 24 -5.88 33.98 21.98
CA ARG A 24 -6.55 34.80 20.94
C ARG A 24 -5.67 35.88 20.29
N GLY A 25 -4.53 36.22 20.89
CA GLY A 25 -3.56 37.16 20.32
C GLY A 25 -2.74 36.57 19.17
N THR A 26 -2.73 35.24 19.02
CA THR A 26 -1.90 34.52 18.04
C THR A 26 -2.74 33.82 16.96
N PHE A 27 -3.96 33.39 17.29
CA PHE A 27 -4.84 32.66 16.36
C PHE A 27 -6.24 33.29 16.31
N THR A 28 -6.78 33.47 15.11
CA THR A 28 -8.18 33.87 14.89
C THR A 28 -9.14 32.72 15.19
N ASP A 29 -10.41 33.02 15.49
CA ASP A 29 -11.41 32.00 15.83
C ASP A 29 -11.58 30.94 14.72
N LYS A 30 -11.43 31.34 13.45
CA LYS A 30 -11.46 30.43 12.30
C LYS A 30 -10.25 29.51 12.24
N GLU A 31 -9.05 30.05 12.46
CA GLU A 31 -7.82 29.24 12.46
C GLU A 31 -7.82 28.22 13.60
N VAL A 32 -8.42 28.55 14.74
CA VAL A 32 -8.58 27.59 15.84
C VAL A 32 -9.55 26.47 15.47
N GLU A 33 -10.64 26.77 14.77
CA GLU A 33 -11.58 25.78 14.27
C GLU A 33 -10.91 24.84 13.26
N ASP A 34 -10.24 25.43 12.26
CA ASP A 34 -9.50 24.72 11.21
C ASP A 34 -8.40 23.82 11.81
N LEU A 35 -7.57 24.33 12.74
CA LEU A 35 -6.53 23.55 13.41
C LEU A 35 -7.11 22.38 14.24
N GLY A 36 -8.25 22.60 14.89
CA GLY A 36 -8.96 21.55 15.62
C GLY A 36 -9.52 20.47 14.69
N GLU A 37 -10.06 20.86 13.52
CA GLU A 37 -10.50 19.92 12.50
C GLU A 37 -9.33 19.14 11.89
N MET A 38 -8.21 19.79 11.63
CA MET A 38 -7.00 19.15 11.13
C MET A 38 -6.44 18.14 12.15
N PHE A 39 -6.39 18.51 13.43
CA PHE A 39 -6.00 17.60 14.51
C PHE A 39 -6.94 16.38 14.58
N TYR A 40 -8.24 16.62 14.52
CA TYR A 40 -9.26 15.58 14.47
C TYR A 40 -9.10 14.68 13.23
N ALA A 41 -8.83 15.24 12.05
CA ALA A 41 -8.66 14.50 10.80
C ALA A 41 -7.37 13.67 10.79
N ALA A 42 -6.25 14.26 11.21
CA ALA A 42 -4.94 13.62 11.23
C ALA A 42 -4.87 12.47 12.24
N LYS A 43 -5.50 12.64 13.42
CA LYS A 43 -5.52 11.63 14.47
C LYS A 43 -6.50 10.49 14.25
N ALA A 44 -7.22 10.50 13.11
CA ALA A 44 -8.48 9.77 12.97
C ALA A 44 -9.35 9.97 14.25
N GLY A 45 -9.25 11.19 14.81
CA GLY A 45 -9.71 11.73 16.08
C GLY A 45 -9.76 10.79 17.25
N GLY A 46 -8.64 10.10 17.47
CA GLY A 46 -8.17 9.86 18.82
C GLY A 46 -7.57 11.12 19.47
N SER A 47 -7.16 10.98 20.72
CA SER A 47 -6.47 12.00 21.52
C SER A 47 -4.99 11.65 21.73
N VAL A 48 -4.16 12.62 22.10
CA VAL A 48 -2.71 12.45 22.38
C VAL A 48 -2.45 12.71 23.86
N SER A 49 -1.55 11.99 24.54
CA SER A 49 -1.24 12.34 25.93
C SER A 49 -0.66 13.75 26.05
N TYR A 50 -1.02 14.47 27.12
CA TYR A 50 -0.52 15.83 27.34
C TYR A 50 1.00 15.91 27.37
N ASP A 51 1.67 14.97 28.06
CA ASP A 51 3.14 14.94 28.15
C ASP A 51 3.79 14.81 26.78
N ARG A 52 3.19 14.05 25.87
CA ARG A 52 3.69 13.86 24.50
C ARG A 52 3.46 15.09 23.64
N PHE A 53 2.31 15.77 23.80
CA PHE A 53 2.03 17.02 23.10
C PHE A 53 3.00 18.14 23.50
N ILE A 54 3.31 18.26 24.80
CA ILE A 54 4.29 19.24 25.30
C ILE A 54 5.71 18.89 24.82
N HIS A 55 6.11 17.62 24.89
CA HIS A 55 7.40 17.19 24.36
C HIS A 55 7.56 17.49 22.86
N ALA A 56 6.50 17.32 22.06
CA ALA A 56 6.54 17.64 20.63
C ALA A 56 6.67 19.15 20.35
N LEU A 57 6.05 20.00 21.17
CA LEU A 57 6.20 21.45 21.11
C LEU A 57 7.63 21.89 21.47
N ASP A 58 8.21 21.29 22.52
CA ASP A 58 9.57 21.60 22.97
C ASP A 58 10.63 21.18 21.94
N VAL A 59 10.45 20.02 21.28
CA VAL A 59 11.34 19.57 20.19
C VAL A 59 11.29 20.50 18.98
N LYS A 60 10.10 21.01 18.60
CA LYS A 60 9.97 21.93 17.45
C LYS A 60 10.41 23.37 17.73
N LEU A 61 10.35 23.82 18.99
CA LEU A 61 10.83 25.15 19.38
C LEU A 61 12.33 25.19 19.69
N GLY A 62 12.98 24.02 19.83
CA GLY A 62 14.38 23.89 20.21
C GLY A 62 15.37 23.63 19.07
N ASP A 63 14.92 23.38 17.83
CA ASP A 63 15.81 22.95 16.74
C ASP A 63 15.49 23.66 15.40
N GLU A 64 16.41 24.53 14.94
CA GLU A 64 16.50 24.98 13.54
C GLU A 64 17.28 23.96 12.67
N GLY A 65 17.56 22.76 13.18
CA GLY A 65 18.14 21.66 12.43
C GLY A 65 17.07 20.83 11.70
N GLU A 66 17.35 20.44 10.46
CA GLU A 66 16.56 19.45 9.70
C GLU A 66 16.20 18.26 10.60
N VAL A 67 14.91 18.13 10.93
CA VAL A 67 14.41 16.98 11.68
C VAL A 67 14.37 15.79 10.72
N GLY A 68 15.51 15.12 10.62
CA GLY A 68 15.58 13.73 10.18
C GLY A 68 14.84 12.86 11.19
N LEU A 69 13.54 12.70 11.00
CA LEU A 69 12.72 11.78 11.81
C LEU A 69 13.21 10.35 11.56
N ASP A 70 13.88 9.76 12.56
CA ASP A 70 14.15 8.32 12.67
C ASP A 70 12.85 7.58 13.00
N MET A 71 11.97 7.55 12.00
CA MET A 71 10.81 6.68 11.92
C MET A 71 11.32 5.34 11.41
N GLY A 72 11.27 4.29 12.25
CA GLY A 72 11.68 2.94 11.85
C GLY A 72 11.16 2.61 10.44
N ASN A 73 12.03 2.07 9.58
CA ASN A 73 11.89 2.16 8.13
C ASN A 73 10.56 1.66 7.51
N HIS A 74 9.82 0.77 8.19
CA HIS A 74 8.47 0.37 7.78
C HIS A 74 7.44 1.54 7.76
N PHE A 75 7.66 2.58 8.57
CA PHE A 75 6.74 3.71 8.73
C PHE A 75 6.90 4.82 7.69
N LYS A 76 8.05 4.94 7.00
CA LYS A 76 8.24 6.01 5.99
C LYS A 76 7.31 5.83 4.78
N ARG A 77 6.94 4.59 4.45
CA ARG A 77 6.26 4.24 3.20
C ARG A 77 4.73 4.35 3.24
N ALA A 78 4.07 3.97 4.34
CA ALA A 78 2.59 4.04 4.48
C ALA A 78 2.03 5.47 4.71
N ALA A 79 2.90 6.48 4.68
CA ALA A 79 2.55 7.89 4.80
C ALA A 79 2.93 8.69 3.55
N GLY A 80 3.19 8.04 2.41
CA GLY A 80 3.51 8.71 1.14
C GLY A 80 4.93 9.28 1.06
N GLY A 81 5.93 8.56 1.57
CA GLY A 81 7.34 8.85 1.36
C GLY A 81 8.08 7.62 0.84
N HIS A 82 8.49 7.61 -0.42
CA HIS A 82 9.35 6.56 -0.95
C HIS A 82 10.79 6.84 -0.47
N SER A 83 11.17 6.36 0.71
CA SER A 83 12.58 6.35 1.10
C SER A 83 13.32 5.22 0.39
N VAL A 84 14.57 5.48 0.00
CA VAL A 84 15.52 4.49 -0.54
C VAL A 84 15.50 3.25 0.35
N TYR A 85 15.33 2.07 -0.25
CA TYR A 85 15.40 0.80 0.45
C TYR A 85 16.78 0.61 1.08
N SER A 86 16.83 0.28 2.39
CA SER A 86 18.11 -0.08 3.02
C SER A 86 18.54 -1.48 2.57
N PRO A 87 19.85 -1.81 2.61
CA PRO A 87 20.33 -3.14 2.24
C PRO A 87 19.64 -4.27 3.03
N GLU A 88 19.32 -4.03 4.30
CA GLU A 88 18.60 -4.99 5.15
C GLU A 88 17.15 -5.19 4.73
N GLU A 89 16.48 -4.15 4.21
CA GLU A 89 15.12 -4.25 3.69
C GLU A 89 15.06 -4.99 2.35
N LEU A 90 16.12 -4.89 1.55
CA LEU A 90 16.25 -5.63 0.29
C LEU A 90 16.55 -7.12 0.52
N ASP A 91 17.07 -7.51 1.69
CA ASP A 91 17.25 -8.91 2.10
C ASP A 91 15.93 -9.57 2.55
N VAL A 92 14.99 -9.66 1.61
CA VAL A 92 13.66 -10.23 1.82
C VAL A 92 13.76 -11.74 2.03
N LYS A 93 13.34 -12.19 3.21
CA LYS A 93 13.17 -13.62 3.51
C LYS A 93 11.85 -14.14 2.96
N LEU A 94 11.91 -15.32 2.34
CA LEU A 94 10.71 -16.07 1.98
C LEU A 94 10.09 -16.65 3.24
N THR A 95 8.95 -16.09 3.65
CA THR A 95 8.18 -16.54 4.81
C THR A 95 6.88 -17.20 4.35
N HIS A 96 6.34 -18.08 5.20
CA HIS A 96 5.03 -18.69 4.97
C HIS A 96 4.19 -18.62 6.24
N THR A 97 2.97 -18.10 6.12
CA THR A 97 2.00 -18.03 7.22
C THR A 97 1.08 -19.26 7.20
N PRO A 98 1.22 -20.22 8.14
CA PRO A 98 0.47 -21.46 8.08
C PRO A 98 -1.05 -21.21 8.22
N PRO A 99 -1.90 -21.83 7.36
CA PRO A 99 -3.34 -21.63 7.41
C PRO A 99 -3.95 -22.31 8.63
N LYS A 100 -4.49 -21.53 9.58
CA LYS A 100 -5.04 -22.05 10.84
C LYS A 100 -6.55 -22.28 10.75
N THR A 101 -7.29 -21.26 10.31
CA THR A 101 -8.76 -21.29 10.25
C THR A 101 -9.27 -21.97 8.97
N THR A 102 -10.57 -22.29 8.92
CA THR A 102 -11.21 -22.78 7.69
C THR A 102 -11.13 -21.75 6.57
N THR A 103 -11.29 -20.47 6.90
CA THR A 103 -11.11 -19.36 5.96
C THR A 103 -9.67 -19.26 5.46
N ASP A 104 -8.68 -19.43 6.34
CA ASP A 104 -7.27 -19.41 5.92
C ASP A 104 -6.95 -20.57 4.99
N LYS A 105 -7.45 -21.77 5.31
CA LYS A 105 -7.30 -22.95 4.46
C LYS A 105 -7.96 -22.72 3.10
N ALA A 106 -9.18 -22.20 3.08
CA ALA A 106 -9.87 -21.88 1.84
C ALA A 106 -9.07 -20.86 1.00
N ALA A 107 -8.55 -19.78 1.60
CA ALA A 107 -7.73 -18.79 0.91
C ALA A 107 -6.42 -19.41 0.38
N TYR A 108 -5.72 -20.19 1.20
CA TYR A 108 -4.49 -20.88 0.82
C TYR A 108 -4.73 -21.87 -0.33
N TYR A 109 -5.75 -22.72 -0.25
CA TYR A 109 -6.07 -23.64 -1.35
C TYR A 109 -6.64 -22.93 -2.57
N SER A 110 -7.23 -21.74 -2.40
CA SER A 110 -7.64 -20.90 -3.53
C SER A 110 -6.42 -20.42 -4.30
N THR A 111 -5.24 -20.21 -3.68
CA THR A 111 -4.01 -19.97 -4.46
C THR A 111 -3.56 -21.19 -5.24
N TRP A 112 -3.99 -22.40 -4.86
CA TRP A 112 -3.73 -23.63 -5.63
C TRP A 112 -4.65 -23.74 -6.84
N LEU A 113 -5.83 -23.13 -6.77
CA LEU A 113 -6.78 -22.97 -7.89
C LEU A 113 -6.57 -21.66 -8.66
N LEU A 114 -5.78 -20.74 -8.10
CA LEU A 114 -5.14 -19.62 -8.79
C LEU A 114 -3.65 -19.91 -9.01
N PRO A 115 -3.30 -20.94 -9.82
CA PRO A 115 -2.12 -21.01 -10.61
C PRO A 115 -1.07 -19.94 -10.45
N VAL A 116 -1.51 -18.72 -10.84
CA VAL A 116 -0.79 -17.62 -11.51
C VAL A 116 0.46 -17.20 -10.73
N TRP A 117 0.48 -17.52 -9.44
CA TRP A 117 1.47 -17.10 -8.48
C TRP A 117 2.45 -18.23 -8.12
N LYS A 118 2.01 -19.51 -8.14
CA LYS A 118 2.80 -20.63 -7.62
C LYS A 118 4.14 -20.86 -8.32
N SER A 119 5.21 -20.84 -7.53
CA SER A 119 6.56 -21.13 -7.95
C SER A 119 7.00 -22.51 -7.40
N ARG A 120 6.49 -23.60 -8.01
CA ARG A 120 6.76 -25.03 -7.69
C ARG A 120 7.38 -25.32 -6.31
N PHE A 121 6.54 -25.52 -5.28
CA PHE A 121 6.87 -26.34 -4.12
C PHE A 121 5.60 -26.99 -3.51
N HIS A 122 5.71 -28.28 -3.21
CA HIS A 122 4.85 -29.18 -2.41
C HIS A 122 3.54 -29.77 -2.98
N GLY A 123 3.61 -31.10 -3.22
CA GLY A 123 2.76 -32.13 -2.58
C GLY A 123 1.26 -32.11 -2.85
N ALA A 124 0.79 -33.04 -3.68
CA ALA A 124 -0.63 -33.34 -3.84
C ALA A 124 -1.24 -33.83 -2.52
N PHE A 125 -2.22 -33.11 -1.98
CA PHE A 125 -3.14 -33.63 -0.96
C PHE A 125 -4.57 -33.27 -1.30
N VAL A 126 -5.44 -34.27 -1.13
CA VAL A 126 -6.84 -34.33 -1.55
C VAL A 126 -7.70 -33.41 -0.67
N LEU A 127 -8.51 -32.56 -1.30
CA LEU A 127 -9.56 -31.77 -0.65
C LEU A 127 -10.57 -32.73 0.02
N ASN A 128 -10.80 -32.56 1.33
CA ASN A 128 -12.00 -33.09 1.96
C ASN A 128 -13.15 -32.11 1.68
N ARG A 129 -14.16 -32.61 0.97
CA ARG A 129 -15.27 -31.88 0.36
C ARG A 129 -16.25 -31.30 1.39
N ARG A 130 -16.77 -30.12 1.09
CA ARG A 130 -18.05 -29.60 1.61
C ARG A 130 -18.84 -29.02 0.43
N ASP A 131 -20.13 -29.35 0.38
CA ASP A 131 -21.01 -29.27 -0.81
C ASP A 131 -21.62 -27.88 -1.07
N ASP A 132 -21.09 -26.81 -0.47
CA ASP A 132 -21.70 -25.48 -0.41
C ASP A 132 -20.90 -24.36 -1.12
N LEU A 133 -19.85 -24.68 -1.90
CA LEU A 133 -18.95 -23.69 -2.56
C LEU A 133 -18.88 -23.72 -4.11
N HIS A 134 -19.89 -24.27 -4.78
CA HIS A 134 -19.86 -24.46 -6.25
C HIS A 134 -19.60 -23.19 -7.10
N ALA A 135 -20.03 -22.01 -6.65
CA ALA A 135 -19.80 -20.75 -7.37
C ALA A 135 -18.36 -20.22 -7.26
N ILE A 136 -17.73 -20.43 -6.10
CA ILE A 136 -16.31 -20.11 -5.87
C ILE A 136 -15.46 -21.08 -6.68
N ASP A 137 -15.80 -22.37 -6.68
CA ASP A 137 -15.09 -23.38 -7.46
C ASP A 137 -15.13 -23.10 -8.97
N ALA A 138 -16.28 -22.69 -9.52
CA ALA A 138 -16.42 -22.35 -10.93
C ALA A 138 -15.54 -21.15 -11.34
N THR A 139 -15.50 -20.12 -10.49
CA THR A 139 -14.71 -18.90 -10.76
C THR A 139 -13.22 -19.16 -10.61
N LEU A 140 -12.81 -19.89 -9.57
CA LEU A 140 -11.44 -20.35 -9.39
C LEU A 140 -11.00 -21.28 -10.53
N CYS A 141 -11.88 -22.16 -11.01
CA CYS A 141 -11.62 -22.97 -12.21
C CYS A 141 -11.45 -22.11 -13.47
N SER A 142 -12.25 -21.05 -13.63
CA SER A 142 -12.11 -20.13 -14.77
C SER A 142 -10.76 -19.39 -14.75
N MET A 143 -10.30 -18.97 -13.57
CA MET A 143 -8.97 -18.39 -13.36
C MET A 143 -7.84 -19.40 -13.62
N ALA A 144 -8.00 -20.65 -13.16
CA ALA A 144 -7.07 -21.74 -13.45
C ALA A 144 -6.93 -22.01 -14.95
N LEU A 145 -8.06 -21.97 -15.68
CA LEU A 145 -8.11 -22.12 -17.13
C LEU A 145 -7.46 -20.93 -17.84
N LEU A 146 -7.73 -19.70 -17.41
CA LEU A 146 -7.06 -18.49 -17.91
C LEU A 146 -5.54 -18.59 -17.72
N ARG A 147 -5.05 -19.13 -16.60
CA ARG A 147 -3.61 -19.44 -16.45
C ARG A 147 -3.14 -20.55 -17.36
N LYS A 148 -3.79 -21.71 -17.43
CA LYS A 148 -3.32 -22.79 -18.31
C LYS A 148 -3.20 -22.29 -19.75
N GLY A 149 -4.12 -21.42 -20.17
CA GLY A 149 -4.03 -20.65 -21.40
C GLY A 149 -2.83 -19.70 -21.41
N PHE A 150 -2.65 -18.88 -20.38
CA PHE A 150 -1.56 -17.90 -20.26
C PHE A 150 -0.16 -18.53 -20.19
N ASP A 151 0.08 -19.51 -19.31
CA ASP A 151 1.35 -20.23 -19.17
C ASP A 151 1.70 -21.00 -20.45
N ALA A 152 0.71 -21.58 -21.13
CA ALA A 152 0.91 -22.23 -22.42
C ALA A 152 1.21 -21.19 -23.52
N ALA A 153 0.48 -20.07 -23.55
CA ALA A 153 0.67 -19.00 -24.53
C ALA A 153 2.01 -18.26 -24.34
N THR A 154 2.49 -18.14 -23.09
CA THR A 154 3.76 -17.48 -22.75
C THR A 154 4.95 -18.44 -22.72
N LEU A 155 4.71 -19.75 -22.90
CA LEU A 155 5.73 -20.81 -22.82
C LEU A 155 6.56 -20.73 -21.53
N TRP A 156 5.93 -20.30 -20.44
CA TRP A 156 6.61 -20.07 -19.16
C TRP A 156 7.33 -21.32 -18.64
N ASN A 157 6.67 -22.48 -18.79
CA ASN A 157 7.19 -23.76 -18.30
C ASN A 157 8.06 -24.51 -19.32
N ILE A 158 8.39 -23.90 -20.47
CA ILE A 158 9.06 -24.59 -21.59
C ILE A 158 10.33 -23.84 -22.00
N GLY A 159 11.49 -24.45 -21.80
CA GLY A 159 12.80 -23.90 -22.19
C GLY A 159 13.38 -22.90 -21.18
N GLU A 160 14.40 -22.15 -21.59
CA GLU A 160 15.15 -21.22 -20.72
C GLU A 160 14.34 -19.98 -20.34
N LEU A 161 14.73 -19.36 -19.21
CA LEU A 161 14.17 -18.10 -18.72
C LEU A 161 14.73 -16.94 -19.56
N THR A 162 13.85 -16.21 -20.24
CA THR A 162 14.23 -15.07 -21.11
C THR A 162 13.60 -13.79 -20.57
N GLN A 163 14.17 -12.64 -20.93
CA GLN A 163 13.61 -11.34 -20.52
C GLN A 163 12.15 -11.22 -20.95
N LYS A 164 11.84 -11.62 -22.18
CA LYS A 164 10.48 -11.60 -22.74
C LYS A 164 9.48 -12.39 -21.89
N LYS A 165 9.84 -13.60 -21.44
CA LYS A 165 8.96 -14.43 -20.61
C LYS A 165 8.71 -13.79 -19.25
N ILE A 166 9.75 -13.26 -18.62
CA ILE A 166 9.65 -12.55 -17.34
C ILE A 166 8.73 -11.35 -17.49
N MET A 167 8.97 -10.51 -18.50
CA MET A 167 8.20 -9.29 -18.75
C MET A 167 6.74 -9.58 -19.05
N LEU A 168 6.43 -10.52 -19.94
CA LEU A 168 5.04 -10.89 -20.23
C LEU A 168 4.30 -11.37 -18.97
N ARG A 169 4.97 -12.18 -18.15
CA ARG A 169 4.40 -12.69 -16.90
C ARG A 169 4.17 -11.58 -15.88
N ALA A 170 5.20 -10.80 -15.57
CA ALA A 170 5.13 -9.71 -14.60
C ALA A 170 4.05 -8.72 -15.01
N ILE A 171 4.09 -8.19 -16.24
CA ILE A 171 3.09 -7.24 -16.76
C ILE A 171 1.66 -7.77 -16.61
N PHE A 172 1.41 -9.05 -16.91
CA PHE A 172 0.07 -9.61 -16.74
C PHE A 172 -0.34 -9.67 -15.26
N LEU A 173 0.56 -10.14 -14.41
CA LEU A 173 0.31 -10.28 -12.97
C LEU A 173 0.07 -8.94 -12.30
N GLU A 174 0.91 -7.93 -12.57
CA GLU A 174 0.77 -6.58 -12.00
C GLU A 174 -0.57 -5.92 -12.37
N THR A 175 -1.12 -6.21 -13.55
CA THR A 175 -2.45 -5.70 -13.94
C THR A 175 -3.59 -6.26 -13.09
N ILE A 176 -3.39 -7.43 -12.51
CA ILE A 176 -4.34 -8.11 -11.62
C ILE A 176 -4.02 -7.78 -10.15
N ALA A 177 -2.73 -7.66 -9.78
CA ALA A 177 -2.24 -7.31 -8.45
C ALA A 177 -2.75 -5.94 -7.96
N ALA A 178 -2.91 -4.97 -8.87
CA ALA A 178 -3.44 -3.66 -8.52
C ALA A 178 -4.95 -3.65 -8.17
N VAL A 179 -5.70 -4.73 -8.42
CA VAL A 179 -7.16 -4.76 -8.25
C VAL A 179 -7.59 -4.94 -6.78
N PRO A 180 -7.04 -5.88 -5.99
CA PRO A 180 -7.45 -6.13 -4.60
C PRO A 180 -7.42 -4.90 -3.70
N GLY A 181 -6.30 -4.17 -3.67
CA GLY A 181 -6.16 -2.95 -2.86
C GLY A 181 -7.23 -1.92 -3.21
N PHE A 182 -7.44 -1.67 -4.50
CA PHE A 182 -8.44 -0.70 -4.97
C PHE A 182 -9.87 -1.12 -4.60
N VAL A 183 -10.24 -2.40 -4.82
CA VAL A 183 -11.56 -2.93 -4.48
C VAL A 183 -11.78 -2.91 -2.97
N GLY A 184 -10.79 -3.32 -2.18
CA GLY A 184 -10.85 -3.27 -0.73
C GLY A 184 -11.03 -1.85 -0.21
N ALA A 185 -10.23 -0.90 -0.71
CA ALA A 185 -10.38 0.51 -0.40
C ALA A 185 -11.77 1.05 -0.75
N MET A 186 -12.29 0.73 -1.95
CA MET A 186 -13.62 1.15 -2.38
C MET A 186 -14.73 0.67 -1.42
N PHE A 187 -14.73 -0.61 -1.04
CA PHE A 187 -15.74 -1.13 -0.13
C PHE A 187 -15.63 -0.55 1.28
N ARG A 188 -14.40 -0.34 1.76
CA ARG A 188 -14.16 0.30 3.06
C ARG A 188 -14.57 1.78 3.05
N HIS A 189 -14.29 2.48 1.96
CA HIS A 189 -14.73 3.85 1.74
C HIS A 189 -16.26 3.96 1.78
N PHE A 190 -16.98 3.13 1.02
CA PHE A 190 -18.44 3.11 1.08
C PHE A 190 -18.98 2.70 2.45
N LYS A 191 -18.29 1.80 3.16
CA LYS A 191 -18.67 1.45 4.54
C LYS A 191 -18.54 2.67 5.46
N ALA A 192 -17.43 3.38 5.44
CA ALA A 192 -17.22 4.58 6.24
C ALA A 192 -18.29 5.65 5.95
N LEU A 193 -18.60 5.88 4.67
CA LEU A 193 -19.65 6.83 4.28
C LEU A 193 -21.04 6.44 4.78
N ARG A 194 -21.43 5.15 4.67
CA ARG A 194 -22.78 4.73 5.07
C ARG A 194 -22.95 4.54 6.57
N THR A 195 -21.86 4.28 7.31
CA THR A 195 -21.91 4.18 8.78
C THR A 195 -21.58 5.50 9.46
N MET A 196 -21.10 6.51 8.72
CA MET A 196 -20.60 7.78 9.27
C MET A 196 -19.48 7.57 10.30
N GLU A 197 -18.73 6.49 10.13
CA GLU A 197 -17.63 6.10 11.02
C GLU A 197 -16.29 6.27 10.32
N ARG A 198 -15.25 6.37 11.15
CA ARG A 198 -13.89 6.43 10.65
C ARG A 198 -13.38 5.07 10.23
N ASP A 199 -12.60 5.09 9.16
CA ASP A 199 -12.00 3.88 8.63
C ASP A 199 -10.69 3.49 9.34
N GLY A 200 -10.04 4.42 10.06
CA GLY A 200 -8.81 4.13 10.82
C GLY A 200 -7.55 3.97 9.95
N GLY A 201 -7.51 4.62 8.78
CA GLY A 201 -6.32 4.68 7.91
C GLY A 201 -6.17 3.51 6.92
N TRP A 202 -7.15 2.61 6.82
CA TRP A 202 -7.09 1.43 5.95
C TRP A 202 -7.30 1.74 4.47
N THR A 203 -8.19 2.67 4.14
CA THR A 203 -8.55 3.04 2.77
C THR A 203 -7.32 3.59 2.05
N ASN A 204 -6.58 4.48 2.71
CA ASN A 204 -5.34 5.03 2.16
C ASN A 204 -4.28 3.94 1.98
N LEU A 205 -4.07 3.09 2.99
CA LEU A 205 -3.11 1.99 2.89
C LEU A 205 -3.39 1.09 1.69
N LEU A 206 -4.65 0.70 1.47
CA LEU A 206 -5.05 -0.16 0.36
C LEU A 206 -5.02 0.53 -1.01
N LEU A 207 -5.24 1.85 -1.05
CA LEU A 207 -5.04 2.65 -2.27
C LEU A 207 -3.56 2.81 -2.61
N GLU A 208 -2.70 2.99 -1.59
CA GLU A 208 -1.25 3.06 -1.75
C GLU A 208 -0.69 1.72 -2.25
N GLU A 209 -1.17 0.59 -1.73
CA GLU A 209 -0.87 -0.75 -2.26
C GLU A 209 -1.26 -0.86 -3.74
N ALA A 210 -2.49 -0.52 -4.10
CA ALA A 210 -2.95 -0.58 -5.49
C ALA A 210 -2.16 0.37 -6.44
N GLU A 211 -1.75 1.53 -5.92
CA GLU A 211 -0.90 2.46 -6.66
C GLU A 211 0.53 1.92 -6.82
N ASN A 212 1.08 1.28 -5.79
CA ASN A 212 2.39 0.66 -5.85
C ASN A 212 2.46 -0.44 -6.93
N GLU A 213 1.47 -1.35 -6.96
CA GLU A 213 1.36 -2.39 -8.00
C GLU A 213 1.21 -1.80 -9.42
N LYS A 214 0.45 -0.69 -9.54
CA LYS A 214 0.37 0.06 -10.81
C LYS A 214 1.75 0.62 -11.21
N MET A 215 2.58 1.02 -10.26
CA MET A 215 3.94 1.49 -10.55
C MET A 215 4.87 0.35 -10.99
N HIS A 216 4.73 -0.86 -10.43
CA HIS A 216 5.39 -2.08 -10.95
C HIS A 216 5.08 -2.24 -12.45
N LEU A 217 3.79 -2.25 -12.79
CA LEU A 217 3.30 -2.37 -14.16
C LEU A 217 3.90 -1.30 -15.09
N LEU A 218 3.86 -0.03 -14.67
CA LEU A 218 4.34 1.08 -15.52
C LEU A 218 5.84 1.02 -15.74
N ALA A 219 6.61 0.54 -14.76
CA ALA A 219 8.04 0.28 -14.94
C ALA A 219 8.27 -0.83 -15.97
N PHE A 220 7.58 -1.97 -15.87
CA PHE A 220 7.74 -3.08 -16.81
C PHE A 220 7.27 -2.77 -18.23
N ILE A 221 6.20 -1.98 -18.40
CA ILE A 221 5.72 -1.54 -19.72
C ILE A 221 6.78 -0.72 -20.47
N LYS A 222 7.66 0.00 -19.76
CA LYS A 222 8.78 0.73 -20.39
C LYS A 222 9.89 -0.20 -20.89
N MET A 223 9.99 -1.40 -20.32
CA MET A 223 10.94 -2.43 -20.76
C MET A 223 10.37 -3.29 -21.87
N TYR A 224 9.07 -3.58 -21.84
CA TYR A 224 8.41 -4.43 -22.82
C TYR A 224 6.97 -3.99 -23.10
N GLN A 225 6.65 -3.78 -24.38
CA GLN A 225 5.32 -3.40 -24.83
C GLN A 225 4.53 -4.63 -25.32
N PRO A 226 3.52 -5.10 -24.57
CA PRO A 226 2.70 -6.22 -25.00
C PRO A 226 1.79 -5.83 -26.18
N GLY A 227 1.56 -6.78 -27.09
CA GLY A 227 0.68 -6.60 -28.26
C GLY A 227 -0.81 -6.55 -27.90
N THR A 228 -1.66 -6.21 -28.88
CA THR A 228 -3.10 -5.99 -28.69
C THR A 228 -3.85 -7.19 -28.11
N MET A 229 -3.54 -8.41 -28.54
CA MET A 229 -4.20 -9.62 -28.01
C MET A 229 -3.95 -9.81 -26.51
N PHE A 230 -2.73 -9.50 -26.04
CA PHE A 230 -2.40 -9.55 -24.62
C PHE A 230 -3.17 -8.48 -23.85
N ARG A 231 -3.30 -7.26 -24.40
CA ARG A 231 -4.10 -6.19 -23.77
C ARG A 231 -5.58 -6.56 -23.67
N LEU A 232 -6.15 -7.24 -24.68
CA LEU A 232 -7.51 -7.78 -24.59
C LEU A 232 -7.64 -8.85 -23.50
N ALA A 233 -6.63 -9.71 -23.34
CA ALA A 233 -6.59 -10.70 -22.27
C ALA A 233 -6.53 -10.03 -20.88
N VAL A 234 -5.79 -8.94 -20.72
CA VAL A 234 -5.76 -8.13 -19.48
C VAL A 234 -7.15 -7.61 -19.15
N ILE A 235 -7.87 -7.01 -20.12
CA ILE A 235 -9.24 -6.52 -19.90
C ILE A 235 -10.16 -7.65 -19.43
N GLY A 236 -10.11 -8.80 -20.12
CA GLY A 236 -10.91 -9.97 -19.73
C GLY A 236 -10.56 -10.47 -18.34
N GLY A 237 -9.26 -10.58 -18.02
CA GLY A 237 -8.76 -11.00 -16.71
C GLY A 237 -9.20 -10.07 -15.58
N GLN A 238 -9.09 -8.75 -15.78
CA GLN A 238 -9.54 -7.74 -14.82
C GLN A 238 -11.05 -7.80 -14.60
N CYS A 239 -11.86 -7.92 -15.64
CA CYS A 239 -13.32 -8.01 -15.50
C CYS A 239 -13.73 -9.23 -14.65
N VAL A 240 -13.16 -10.41 -14.93
CA VAL A 240 -13.46 -11.64 -14.17
C VAL A 240 -12.94 -11.52 -12.74
N PHE A 241 -11.68 -11.08 -12.56
CA PHE A 241 -11.06 -11.01 -11.24
C PHE A 241 -11.71 -9.96 -10.35
N ALA A 242 -11.95 -8.75 -10.85
CA ALA A 242 -12.58 -7.68 -10.07
C ALA A 242 -13.99 -8.06 -9.63
N THR A 243 -14.76 -8.71 -10.49
CA THR A 243 -16.11 -9.20 -10.15
C THR A 243 -16.06 -10.27 -9.06
N PHE A 244 -15.18 -11.26 -9.23
CA PHE A 244 -14.94 -12.30 -8.23
C PHE A 244 -14.51 -11.72 -6.89
N PHE A 245 -13.42 -10.94 -6.91
CA PHE A 245 -12.79 -10.41 -5.71
C PHE A 245 -13.72 -9.44 -4.99
N GLY A 246 -14.43 -8.58 -5.73
CA GLY A 246 -15.41 -7.67 -5.14
C GLY A 246 -16.59 -8.41 -4.49
N THR A 247 -17.11 -9.46 -5.13
CA THR A 247 -18.15 -10.30 -4.53
C THR A 247 -17.65 -10.98 -3.26
N MET A 248 -16.45 -11.55 -3.30
CA MET A 248 -15.84 -12.18 -2.13
C MET A 248 -15.52 -11.18 -1.01
N TYR A 249 -15.14 -9.95 -1.33
CA TYR A 249 -14.83 -8.92 -0.34
C TYR A 249 -16.08 -8.50 0.44
N VAL A 250 -17.25 -8.49 -0.22
CA VAL A 250 -18.54 -8.26 0.45
C VAL A 250 -18.91 -9.43 1.37
N ILE A 251 -18.64 -10.67 0.96
CA ILE A 251 -19.00 -11.87 1.73
C ILE A 251 -18.04 -12.07 2.92
N ASN A 252 -16.73 -11.99 2.67
CA ASN A 252 -15.70 -12.30 3.64
C ASN A 252 -14.39 -11.52 3.32
N PRO A 253 -14.21 -10.31 3.86
CA PRO A 253 -12.98 -9.53 3.64
C PRO A 253 -11.74 -10.19 4.24
N THR A 254 -11.88 -10.98 5.32
CA THR A 254 -10.78 -11.75 5.90
C THR A 254 -10.23 -12.79 4.91
N TYR A 255 -11.11 -13.47 4.18
CA TYR A 255 -10.69 -14.38 3.10
C TYR A 255 -9.90 -13.62 2.03
N CYS A 256 -10.38 -12.47 1.58
CA CYS A 256 -9.72 -11.65 0.55
C CYS A 256 -8.32 -11.20 0.98
N HIS A 257 -8.17 -10.63 2.17
CA HIS A 257 -6.85 -10.21 2.67
C HIS A 257 -5.92 -11.42 2.86
N ARG A 258 -6.43 -12.56 3.33
CA ARG A 258 -5.62 -13.77 3.43
C ARG A 258 -5.19 -14.30 2.06
N LEU A 259 -6.08 -14.24 1.07
CA LEU A 259 -5.80 -14.65 -0.30
C LEU A 259 -4.68 -13.80 -0.90
N VAL A 260 -4.75 -12.48 -0.77
CA VAL A 260 -3.71 -11.55 -1.23
C VAL A 260 -2.40 -11.84 -0.52
N GLY A 261 -2.38 -11.99 0.82
CA GLY A 261 -1.15 -12.32 1.53
C GLY A 261 -0.45 -13.59 0.99
N TYR A 262 -1.20 -14.65 0.66
CA TYR A 262 -0.64 -15.85 0.04
C TYR A 262 -0.22 -15.66 -1.43
N VAL A 263 -0.87 -14.76 -2.16
CA VAL A 263 -0.46 -14.36 -3.50
C VAL A 263 0.90 -13.65 -3.44
N GLU A 264 1.10 -12.77 -2.46
CA GLU A 264 2.36 -12.04 -2.31
C GLU A 264 3.51 -12.89 -1.74
N GLU A 265 3.22 -13.93 -0.94
CA GLU A 265 4.23 -14.97 -0.62
C GLU A 265 4.82 -15.59 -1.89
N GLU A 266 3.97 -15.86 -2.88
CA GLU A 266 4.35 -16.43 -4.15
C GLU A 266 4.99 -15.40 -5.11
N ALA A 267 4.58 -14.13 -5.04
CA ALA A 267 5.25 -13.02 -5.72
C ALA A 267 6.69 -12.86 -5.22
N CYS A 268 6.90 -12.82 -3.90
CA CYS A 268 8.23 -12.79 -3.26
C CYS A 268 9.12 -13.94 -3.78
N SER A 269 8.56 -15.15 -3.87
CA SER A 269 9.27 -16.33 -4.35
C SER A 269 9.58 -16.25 -5.85
N THR A 270 8.67 -15.70 -6.66
CA THR A 270 8.86 -15.48 -8.09
C THR A 270 9.96 -14.46 -8.36
N TYR A 271 9.94 -13.31 -7.68
CA TYR A 271 10.97 -12.30 -7.83
C TYR A 271 12.33 -12.77 -7.31
N THR A 272 12.37 -13.55 -6.23
CA THR A 272 13.63 -14.17 -5.75
C THR A 272 14.23 -15.10 -6.82
N LYS A 273 13.41 -15.85 -7.56
CA LYS A 273 13.88 -16.69 -8.67
C LYS A 273 14.35 -15.88 -9.86
N ILE A 274 13.67 -14.78 -10.18
CA ILE A 274 14.09 -13.85 -11.24
C ILE A 274 15.43 -13.23 -10.89
N ILE A 275 15.58 -12.69 -9.68
CA ILE A 275 16.82 -12.10 -9.16
C ILE A 275 17.96 -13.13 -9.20
N GLY A 276 17.77 -14.32 -8.63
CA GLY A 276 18.79 -15.37 -8.68
C GLY A 276 19.12 -15.83 -10.11
N GLY A 277 18.13 -15.80 -11.01
CA GLY A 277 18.33 -16.04 -12.44
C GLY A 277 19.19 -14.95 -13.10
N ILE A 278 18.95 -13.68 -12.77
CA ILE A 278 19.76 -12.55 -13.24
C ILE A 278 21.17 -12.65 -12.68
N GLU A 279 21.37 -12.95 -11.40
CA GLU A 279 22.68 -13.05 -10.75
C GLU A 279 23.50 -14.26 -11.23
N ALA A 280 22.86 -15.37 -11.58
CA ALA A 280 23.54 -16.58 -12.05
C ALA A 280 23.69 -16.68 -13.58
N ALA A 281 23.06 -15.80 -14.35
CA ALA A 281 23.10 -15.81 -15.81
C ALA A 281 24.55 -15.76 -16.37
N PRO A 282 24.89 -16.55 -17.41
CA PRO A 282 26.20 -16.46 -18.04
C PRO A 282 26.46 -15.07 -18.64
N GLU A 283 27.70 -14.58 -18.53
CA GLU A 283 28.10 -13.33 -19.16
C GLU A 283 27.83 -13.34 -20.67
N GLY A 284 27.25 -12.26 -21.19
CA GLY A 284 26.82 -12.15 -22.59
C GLY A 284 25.44 -12.76 -22.90
N SER A 285 24.74 -13.37 -21.93
CA SER A 285 23.34 -13.76 -22.10
C SER A 285 22.40 -12.55 -22.02
N GLU A 286 21.20 -12.68 -22.61
CA GLU A 286 20.17 -11.65 -22.54
C GLU A 286 19.87 -11.27 -21.08
N LEU A 287 19.76 -12.25 -20.18
CA LEU A 287 19.40 -12.01 -18.78
C LEU A 287 20.53 -11.35 -17.97
N ALA A 288 21.80 -11.64 -18.28
CA ALA A 288 22.95 -11.01 -17.63
C ALA A 288 22.99 -9.48 -17.90
N ALA A 289 22.44 -9.02 -19.02
CA ALA A 289 22.35 -7.59 -19.33
C ALA A 289 21.60 -6.80 -18.25
N TRP A 290 20.65 -7.40 -17.53
CA TRP A 290 19.90 -6.72 -16.47
C TRP A 290 20.73 -6.38 -15.22
N ARG A 291 21.94 -6.91 -15.08
CA ARG A 291 22.89 -6.49 -14.02
C ARG A 291 23.47 -5.10 -14.24
N THR A 292 23.54 -4.65 -15.49
CA THR A 292 24.20 -3.39 -15.86
C THR A 292 23.28 -2.46 -16.65
N GLN A 293 22.18 -2.97 -17.20
CA GLN A 293 21.18 -2.18 -17.87
C GLN A 293 20.51 -1.23 -16.88
N ILE A 294 20.52 0.05 -17.21
CA ILE A 294 19.84 1.10 -16.44
C ILE A 294 18.32 0.86 -16.45
N ALA A 295 17.71 0.92 -15.27
CA ALA A 295 16.27 0.79 -15.11
C ALA A 295 15.50 1.97 -15.75
N PRO A 296 14.24 1.75 -16.16
CA PRO A 296 13.39 2.82 -16.67
C PRO A 296 13.34 4.03 -15.74
N ALA A 297 13.34 5.23 -16.31
CA ALA A 297 13.36 6.49 -15.53
C ALA A 297 12.21 6.58 -14.51
N ILE A 298 11.03 6.05 -14.85
CA ILE A 298 9.89 5.98 -13.92
C ILE A 298 10.20 5.14 -12.68
N GLY A 299 10.87 4.00 -12.84
CA GLY A 299 11.24 3.15 -11.72
C GLY A 299 12.38 3.76 -10.90
N ARG A 300 13.41 4.31 -11.56
CA ARG A 300 14.50 4.99 -10.85
C ARG A 300 13.99 6.17 -10.02
N ALA A 301 13.04 6.94 -10.55
CA ALA A 301 12.44 8.07 -9.83
C ALA A 301 11.56 7.61 -8.66
N TYR A 302 10.73 6.58 -8.85
CA TYR A 302 9.78 6.13 -7.84
C TYR A 302 10.46 5.38 -6.68
N TRP A 303 11.42 4.51 -6.98
CA TRP A 303 12.19 3.75 -5.96
C TRP A 303 13.49 4.43 -5.54
N HIS A 304 13.79 5.62 -6.07
CA HIS A 304 15.01 6.37 -5.76
C HIS A 304 16.31 5.57 -5.96
N LEU A 305 16.40 4.81 -7.06
CA LEU A 305 17.53 3.90 -7.34
C LEU A 305 18.83 4.60 -7.75
N GLY A 306 18.86 5.94 -7.76
CA GLY A 306 19.97 6.74 -8.27
C GLY A 306 20.05 6.80 -9.79
N GLU A 307 21.02 7.56 -10.31
CA GLU A 307 21.18 7.76 -11.75
C GLU A 307 21.62 6.48 -12.48
N GLU A 308 22.39 5.63 -11.82
CA GLU A 308 22.92 4.39 -12.38
C GLU A 308 22.14 3.13 -11.94
N GLY A 309 20.99 3.31 -11.26
CA GLY A 309 20.17 2.20 -10.78
C GLY A 309 19.80 1.22 -11.89
N THR A 310 20.10 -0.05 -11.66
CA THR A 310 20.00 -1.12 -12.66
C THR A 310 18.63 -1.79 -12.65
N VAL A 311 18.34 -2.60 -13.67
CA VAL A 311 17.14 -3.45 -13.68
C VAL A 311 17.16 -4.45 -12.53
N LEU A 312 18.33 -4.94 -12.11
CA LEU A 312 18.46 -5.78 -10.92
C LEU A 312 18.01 -5.06 -9.65
N ASP A 313 18.43 -3.80 -9.46
CA ASP A 313 18.02 -2.98 -8.32
C ASP A 313 16.51 -2.72 -8.31
N LEU A 314 15.93 -2.52 -9.50
CA LEU A 314 14.48 -2.43 -9.65
C LEU A 314 13.78 -3.72 -9.20
N MET A 315 14.25 -4.89 -9.61
CA MET A 315 13.66 -6.17 -9.21
C MET A 315 13.77 -6.42 -7.70
N LEU A 316 14.87 -5.98 -7.08
CA LEU A 316 15.07 -6.05 -5.64
C LEU A 316 14.07 -5.15 -4.89
N ALA A 317 13.87 -3.91 -5.36
CA ALA A 317 12.92 -2.97 -4.77
C ALA A 317 11.47 -3.46 -4.90
N ILE A 318 11.08 -3.97 -6.06
CA ILE A 318 9.75 -4.56 -6.29
C ILE A 318 9.51 -5.74 -5.36
N ARG A 319 10.48 -6.66 -5.23
CA ARG A 319 10.38 -7.78 -4.28
C ARG A 319 10.14 -7.31 -2.84
N ALA A 320 10.73 -6.19 -2.44
CA ALA A 320 10.55 -5.63 -1.12
C ALA A 320 9.16 -5.00 -0.93
N ASP A 321 8.60 -4.38 -1.97
CA ASP A 321 7.19 -3.96 -1.99
C ASP A 321 6.26 -5.17 -1.81
N GLU A 322 6.48 -6.27 -2.54
CA GLU A 322 5.66 -7.50 -2.40
C GLU A 322 5.71 -8.08 -0.98
N ALA A 323 6.88 -8.02 -0.34
CA ALA A 323 7.04 -8.50 1.03
C ALA A 323 6.24 -7.63 2.01
N ASN A 324 6.19 -6.32 1.78
CA ASN A 324 5.36 -5.41 2.55
C ASN A 324 3.86 -5.71 2.34
N HIS A 325 3.41 -5.87 1.09
CA HIS A 325 2.03 -6.22 0.76
C HIS A 325 1.61 -7.55 1.39
N ARG A 326 2.48 -8.56 1.36
CA ARG A 326 2.32 -9.86 2.05
C ARG A 326 2.03 -9.66 3.53
N ASP A 327 2.89 -8.93 4.21
CA ASP A 327 2.85 -8.79 5.66
C ASP A 327 1.64 -7.95 6.10
N VAL A 328 1.37 -6.85 5.38
CA VAL A 328 0.19 -6.00 5.58
C VAL A 328 -1.10 -6.80 5.40
N ASN A 329 -1.24 -7.57 4.33
CA ASN A 329 -2.47 -8.32 4.06
C ASN A 329 -2.66 -9.51 5.02
N HIS A 330 -1.59 -10.20 5.42
CA HIS A 330 -1.69 -11.22 6.46
C HIS A 330 -2.09 -10.65 7.83
N LEU A 331 -1.63 -9.44 8.14
CA LEU A 331 -2.02 -8.71 9.34
C LEU A 331 -3.49 -8.26 9.25
N ALA A 332 -3.90 -7.69 8.10
CA ALA A 332 -5.27 -7.24 7.82
C ALA A 332 -6.30 -8.37 8.00
N ALA A 333 -5.96 -9.59 7.57
CA ALA A 333 -6.80 -10.78 7.75
C ALA A 333 -7.06 -11.12 9.23
N GLY A 334 -6.14 -10.76 10.14
CA GLY A 334 -6.25 -11.03 11.57
C GLY A 334 -6.95 -9.93 12.38
N MET A 335 -7.30 -8.81 11.77
CA MET A 335 -7.80 -7.63 12.48
C MET A 335 -9.29 -7.71 12.80
N LYS A 336 -9.66 -7.19 13.97
CA LYS A 336 -11.04 -7.06 14.40
C LYS A 336 -11.68 -5.82 13.76
N PRO A 337 -13.01 -5.83 13.53
CA PRO A 337 -13.73 -4.64 13.08
C PRO A 337 -13.46 -3.44 14.00
N GLY A 338 -13.15 -2.28 13.40
CA GLY A 338 -12.90 -1.03 14.13
C GLY A 338 -11.46 -0.85 14.64
N GLN A 339 -10.56 -1.81 14.45
CA GLN A 339 -9.15 -1.60 14.77
C GLN A 339 -8.51 -0.62 13.79
N ILE A 340 -7.81 0.37 14.35
CA ILE A 340 -6.99 1.32 13.60
C ILE A 340 -5.84 0.54 12.95
N ASN A 341 -5.52 0.90 11.71
CA ASN A 341 -4.37 0.38 11.00
C ASN A 341 -3.10 0.64 11.85
N PRO A 342 -2.32 -0.38 12.24
CA PRO A 342 -1.11 -0.19 13.05
C PRO A 342 0.00 0.53 12.28
N PHE A 343 -0.07 0.57 10.94
CA PHE A 343 0.83 1.34 10.09
C PHE A 343 0.37 2.80 9.89
N PHE A 344 -0.81 3.16 10.42
CA PHE A 344 -1.27 4.54 10.41
C PHE A 344 -0.58 5.30 11.53
N ASP A 345 0.40 6.15 11.16
CA ASP A 345 0.93 7.14 12.09
C ASP A 345 0.15 8.46 12.00
N PRO A 346 -0.70 8.77 12.98
CA PRO A 346 -1.41 10.03 12.99
C PRO A 346 -0.52 11.26 13.25
N GLU A 347 0.71 11.09 13.76
CA GLU A 347 1.66 12.20 14.01
C GLU A 347 2.28 12.68 12.71
N ALA A 348 2.85 11.79 11.92
CA ALA A 348 3.35 12.14 10.59
C ALA A 348 2.28 12.82 9.72
N LYS A 349 1.03 12.36 9.78
CA LYS A 349 -0.07 12.99 9.03
C LYS A 349 -0.40 14.38 9.55
N LEU A 350 -0.43 14.55 10.88
CA LEU A 350 -0.67 15.85 11.50
C LEU A 350 0.46 16.82 11.16
N ASP A 351 1.71 16.38 11.27
CA ASP A 351 2.87 17.20 10.96
C ASP A 351 2.88 17.64 9.50
N LYS A 352 2.58 16.76 8.55
CA LYS A 352 2.43 17.14 7.13
C LYS A 352 1.32 18.18 6.92
N MET A 353 0.17 18.00 7.59
CA MET A 353 -0.95 18.95 7.50
C MET A 353 -0.58 20.30 8.12
N LEU A 354 0.05 20.30 9.29
CA LEU A 354 0.52 21.50 9.98
C LEU A 354 1.63 22.22 9.20
N LEU A 355 2.57 21.48 8.61
CA LEU A 355 3.63 22.05 7.76
C LEU A 355 3.05 22.73 6.53
N LYS A 356 2.12 22.06 5.83
CA LYS A 356 1.42 22.65 4.68
C LYS A 356 0.67 23.92 5.10
N TYR A 357 -0.03 23.87 6.23
CA TYR A 357 -0.78 25.00 6.75
C TYR A 357 0.12 26.15 7.21
N ALA A 358 1.23 25.85 7.86
CA ALA A 358 2.24 26.84 8.25
C ALA A 358 2.85 27.51 7.02
N HIS A 359 3.19 26.75 5.98
CA HIS A 359 3.64 27.29 4.69
C HIS A 359 2.57 28.20 4.07
N ASP A 360 1.31 27.75 4.03
CA ASP A 360 0.18 28.53 3.52
C ASP A 360 -0.11 29.79 4.34
N ILE A 361 0.33 29.90 5.60
CA ILE A 361 0.22 31.10 6.44
C ILE A 361 1.42 32.02 6.26
N LEU A 362 2.64 31.45 6.25
CA LEU A 362 3.88 32.21 6.17
C LEU A 362 4.09 32.86 4.80
N ASP A 363 3.53 32.26 3.73
CA ASP A 363 3.50 32.86 2.39
C ASP A 363 2.44 33.96 2.22
N LYS A 364 1.59 34.20 3.21
CA LYS A 364 0.60 35.29 3.14
C LYS A 364 1.24 36.60 3.56
N THR A 365 1.09 37.63 2.72
CA THR A 365 1.52 38.98 3.10
C THR A 365 0.54 39.61 4.09
N PRO A 366 0.96 40.58 4.91
CA PRO A 366 0.05 41.31 5.82
C PRO A 366 -1.14 41.99 5.12
N GLU A 367 -1.04 42.22 3.81
CA GLU A 367 -2.08 42.81 2.96
C GLU A 367 -3.21 41.81 2.65
N ASP A 368 -2.87 40.52 2.48
CA ASP A 368 -3.83 39.43 2.23
C ASP A 368 -4.73 39.15 3.46
N VAL A 369 -4.20 39.40 4.67
CA VAL A 369 -4.94 39.25 5.93
C VAL A 369 -5.91 40.42 6.16
N LYS A 370 -5.54 41.64 5.75
CA LYS A 370 -6.40 42.84 5.87
C LYS A 370 -7.60 42.80 4.93
N LEU A 371 -7.46 42.29 3.70
CA LEU A 371 -8.55 42.20 2.73
C LEU A 371 -9.68 41.24 3.14
N ARG A 372 -9.43 40.30 4.06
CA ARG A 372 -10.45 39.36 4.56
C ARG A 372 -11.17 39.78 5.84
N THR A 373 -10.57 40.64 6.65
CA THR A 373 -11.21 41.15 7.88
C THR A 373 -12.20 42.28 7.61
N MET A 374 -12.08 42.92 6.44
CA MET A 374 -13.16 43.70 5.86
C MET A 374 -14.12 42.74 5.15
N GLY A 375 -15.11 42.23 5.88
CA GLY A 375 -16.31 41.66 5.25
C GLY A 375 -16.89 42.65 4.23
N PRO A 376 -17.71 42.20 3.26
CA PRO A 376 -18.23 43.07 2.22
C PRO A 376 -19.00 44.24 2.87
N SER A 377 -18.38 45.42 2.86
CA SER A 377 -19.08 46.67 3.13
C SER A 377 -20.07 46.84 1.98
N GLY A 378 -21.35 47.00 2.34
CA GLY A 378 -22.50 46.88 1.46
C GLY A 378 -22.36 47.45 0.04
N ALA A 379 -22.91 46.69 -0.90
CA ALA A 379 -23.63 47.18 -2.05
C ALA A 379 -24.83 46.25 -2.31
#